data_AF-A0A8E3V7C4-F1
#
_entry.id   AF-A0A8E3V7C4-F1
#
_cell.length_a   1.000
_cell.length_b   1.000
_cell.length_c   1.000
_cell.angle_alpha   90.00
_cell.angle_beta   90.00
_cell.angle_gamma   90.00
#
_symmetry.space_group_name_H-M   'P 1'
#
loop_
_entity.id
_entity.type
_entity.pdbx_description
1 polymer ?
#
loop_
_entity_poly.entity_id
_entity_poly.type
_entity_poly.pdbx_seq_one_letter_code
_entity_poly.pdbx_strand_id
1 'polypeptide(L)'
;LATIFLLLAMAGRCHSQQMDDIQLSRIAGSIEDLTHVVQELSENVIEGIGKLSENVTEGIGKLSENVTEGIGNLSENVTTRIGKLSGNVITGIGKLSENVTTGIGKLSENVTEGIGKIFNLFAIDHLYCENGWQKLRSSCYFLGEDISNWEQSRQKCLAMDSVLVTITSDEEYNFLRYLSKGHNTYVGLNDLQEEGTFRWVADGTIHQIVESWRTQQPRIGRTLRPFLSLPRTSPQ
;
A
#
# COMPACT_ATOMS: atom_id res chain seq x y z
N LEU A 1 -36.26 -83.28 11.00
CA LEU A 1 -36.95 -84.25 10.12
C LEU A 1 -36.07 -85.45 9.79
N ALA A 2 -34.86 -85.27 9.24
CA ALA A 2 -33.93 -86.38 8.94
C ALA A 2 -33.48 -87.21 10.16
N THR A 3 -33.29 -86.57 11.32
CA THR A 3 -32.94 -87.24 12.60
C THR A 3 -34.09 -88.03 13.22
N ILE A 4 -35.33 -87.58 13.05
CA ILE A 4 -36.55 -88.29 13.52
C ILE A 4 -36.79 -89.55 12.67
N PHE A 5 -36.55 -89.47 11.35
CA PHE A 5 -36.62 -90.63 10.46
C PHE A 5 -35.54 -91.68 10.76
N LEU A 6 -34.33 -91.26 11.16
CA LEU A 6 -33.26 -92.20 11.54
C LEU A 6 -33.59 -92.96 12.84
N LEU A 7 -34.25 -92.32 13.81
CA LEU A 7 -34.70 -92.96 15.05
C LEU A 7 -35.80 -93.98 14.81
N LEU A 8 -36.74 -93.73 13.88
CA LEU A 8 -37.78 -94.69 13.49
C LEU A 8 -37.21 -95.87 12.66
N ALA A 9 -36.18 -95.65 11.86
CA ALA A 9 -35.54 -96.69 11.04
C ALA A 9 -34.71 -97.70 11.86
N MET A 10 -34.11 -97.26 12.97
CA MET A 10 -33.34 -98.15 13.86
C MET A 10 -34.22 -99.02 14.77
N ALA A 11 -35.51 -98.70 14.93
CA ALA A 11 -36.46 -99.51 15.70
C ALA A 11 -36.89 -100.81 15.00
N GLY A 12 -36.60 -100.97 13.70
CA GLY A 12 -37.12 -102.08 12.88
C GLY A 12 -36.39 -103.43 12.96
N ARG A 13 -35.20 -103.53 13.58
CA ARG A 13 -34.43 -104.80 13.62
C ARG A 13 -33.59 -104.99 14.88
N CYS A 14 -34.23 -105.20 16.02
CA CYS A 14 -33.70 -106.07 17.08
C CYS A 14 -34.83 -106.45 18.04
N HIS A 15 -34.99 -107.74 18.30
CA HIS A 15 -36.05 -108.33 19.12
C HIS A 15 -35.79 -108.03 20.61
N SER A 16 -36.07 -106.78 21.03
CA SER A 16 -35.74 -106.20 22.32
C SER A 16 -36.99 -105.57 22.93
N GLN A 17 -37.37 -106.02 24.14
CA GLN A 17 -38.27 -105.36 25.10
C GLN A 17 -39.36 -104.46 24.49
N GLN A 18 -40.50 -105.06 24.16
CA GLN A 18 -41.67 -104.33 23.68
C GLN A 18 -42.29 -103.56 24.85
N MET A 19 -42.14 -102.24 24.85
CA MET A 19 -42.75 -101.32 25.81
C MET A 19 -44.27 -101.36 25.64
N ASP A 20 -45.03 -101.56 26.72
CA ASP A 20 -46.50 -101.59 26.65
C ASP A 20 -47.10 -100.18 26.44
N ASP A 21 -48.33 -100.13 25.90
CA ASP A 21 -49.02 -98.87 25.57
C ASP A 21 -49.23 -97.95 26.80
N ILE A 22 -49.22 -98.52 28.02
CA ILE A 22 -49.34 -97.77 29.28
C ILE A 22 -48.04 -97.00 29.56
N GLN A 23 -46.87 -97.60 29.35
CA GLN A 23 -45.58 -96.90 29.46
C GLN A 23 -45.43 -95.81 28.39
N LEU A 24 -45.88 -96.06 27.15
CA LEU A 24 -45.88 -95.05 26.07
C LEU A 24 -46.73 -93.82 26.41
N SER A 25 -47.93 -94.01 26.95
CA SER A 25 -48.81 -92.90 27.34
C SER A 25 -48.26 -92.07 28.51
N ARG A 26 -47.60 -92.71 29.48
CA ARG A 26 -46.93 -92.01 30.59
C ARG A 26 -45.72 -91.19 30.14
N ILE A 27 -44.93 -91.72 29.20
CA ILE A 27 -43.80 -90.99 28.59
C ILE A 27 -44.32 -89.79 27.79
N ALA A 28 -45.38 -89.98 26.99
CA ALA A 28 -45.99 -88.89 26.22
C ALA A 28 -46.50 -87.75 27.11
N GLY A 29 -47.20 -88.06 28.21
CA GLY A 29 -47.63 -87.05 29.18
C GLY A 29 -46.46 -86.33 29.86
N SER A 30 -45.40 -87.05 30.23
CA SER A 30 -44.19 -86.44 30.80
C SER A 30 -43.46 -85.51 29.81
N ILE A 31 -43.51 -85.81 28.50
CA ILE A 31 -42.98 -84.95 27.44
C ILE A 31 -43.82 -83.69 27.28
N GLU A 32 -45.16 -83.81 27.37
CA GLU A 32 -46.07 -82.67 27.31
C GLU A 32 -45.86 -81.71 28.49
N ASP A 33 -45.76 -82.23 29.71
CA ASP A 33 -45.43 -81.46 30.91
C ASP A 33 -44.08 -80.74 30.79
N LEU A 34 -43.05 -81.44 30.30
CA LEU A 34 -41.73 -80.85 30.08
C LEU A 34 -41.77 -79.75 29.00
N THR A 35 -42.58 -79.93 27.96
CA THR A 35 -42.78 -78.92 26.90
C THR A 35 -43.40 -77.66 27.45
N HIS A 36 -44.43 -77.79 28.31
CA HIS A 36 -45.06 -76.65 28.99
C HIS A 36 -44.06 -75.89 29.87
N VAL A 37 -43.28 -76.62 30.69
CA VAL A 37 -42.26 -76.02 31.56
C VAL A 37 -41.19 -75.27 30.73
N VAL A 38 -40.73 -75.85 29.62
CA VAL A 38 -39.77 -75.21 28.72
C VAL A 38 -40.35 -73.93 28.11
N GLN A 39 -41.62 -73.95 27.73
CA GLN A 39 -42.29 -72.78 27.16
C GLN A 39 -42.45 -71.66 28.20
N GLU A 40 -42.91 -71.97 29.41
CA GLU A 40 -43.01 -71.02 30.52
C GLU A 40 -41.65 -70.42 30.88
N LEU A 41 -40.59 -71.25 30.94
CA LEU A 41 -39.24 -70.77 31.16
C LEU A 41 -38.77 -69.84 30.03
N SER A 42 -39.09 -70.18 28.77
CA SER A 42 -38.72 -69.36 27.62
C SER A 42 -39.40 -67.99 27.63
N GLU A 43 -40.68 -67.94 28.01
CA GLU A 43 -41.45 -66.70 28.12
C GLU A 43 -40.89 -65.81 29.22
N ASN A 44 -40.61 -66.37 30.40
CA ASN A 44 -40.00 -65.66 31.53
C ASN A 44 -38.62 -65.08 31.17
N VAL A 45 -37.79 -65.85 30.43
CA VAL A 45 -36.47 -65.38 29.97
C VAL A 45 -36.62 -64.24 28.95
N ILE A 46 -37.53 -64.36 27.98
CA ILE A 46 -37.79 -63.32 26.98
C ILE A 46 -38.29 -62.04 27.65
N GLU A 47 -39.22 -62.14 28.61
CA GLU A 47 -39.74 -60.99 29.35
C GLU A 47 -38.63 -60.30 30.18
N GLY A 48 -37.81 -61.08 30.88
CA GLY A 48 -36.68 -60.56 31.65
C GLY A 48 -35.67 -59.82 30.78
N ILE A 49 -35.32 -60.39 29.62
CA ILE A 49 -34.45 -59.74 28.63
C ILE A 49 -35.09 -58.47 28.08
N GLY A 50 -36.41 -58.49 27.79
CA GLY A 50 -37.16 -57.33 27.32
C GLY A 50 -37.09 -56.16 28.29
N LYS A 51 -37.40 -56.41 29.58
CA LYS A 51 -37.31 -55.41 30.66
C LYS A 51 -35.89 -54.86 30.82
N LEU A 52 -34.88 -55.73 30.78
CA LEU A 52 -33.49 -55.30 30.85
C LEU A 52 -33.10 -54.43 29.64
N SER A 53 -33.52 -54.82 28.43
CA SER A 53 -33.28 -54.08 27.19
C SER A 53 -33.92 -52.69 27.23
N GLU A 54 -35.14 -52.59 27.74
CA GLU A 54 -35.86 -51.32 27.92
C GLU A 54 -35.12 -50.40 28.90
N ASN A 55 -34.75 -50.91 30.07
CA ASN A 55 -33.98 -50.14 31.08
C ASN A 55 -32.64 -49.65 30.54
N VAL A 56 -31.91 -50.50 29.80
CA VAL A 56 -30.63 -50.14 29.18
C VAL A 56 -30.84 -49.05 28.12
N THR A 57 -31.87 -49.20 27.28
CA THR A 57 -32.18 -48.22 26.22
C THR A 57 -32.59 -46.87 26.80
N GLU A 58 -33.43 -46.86 27.84
CA GLU A 58 -33.84 -45.63 28.53
C GLU A 58 -32.64 -44.94 29.20
N GLY A 59 -31.78 -45.71 29.87
CA GLY A 59 -30.55 -45.20 30.49
C GLY A 59 -29.60 -44.56 29.48
N ILE A 60 -29.39 -45.21 28.32
CA ILE A 60 -28.60 -44.66 27.22
C ILE A 60 -29.25 -43.38 26.66
N GLY A 61 -30.57 -43.37 26.50
CA GLY A 61 -31.32 -42.20 26.04
C GLY A 61 -31.11 -40.98 26.94
N LYS A 62 -31.33 -41.13 28.25
CA LYS A 62 -31.11 -40.06 29.24
C LYS A 62 -29.67 -39.57 29.26
N LEU A 63 -28.70 -40.49 29.18
CA LEU A 63 -27.29 -40.11 29.12
C LEU A 63 -26.98 -39.33 27.84
N SER A 64 -27.51 -39.76 26.69
CA SER A 64 -27.34 -39.07 25.40
C SER A 64 -27.93 -37.67 25.42
N GLU A 65 -29.10 -37.49 26.03
CA GLU A 65 -29.76 -36.19 26.18
C GLU A 65 -28.90 -35.25 27.03
N ASN A 66 -28.47 -35.69 28.22
CA ASN A 66 -27.60 -34.92 29.11
C ASN A 66 -26.29 -34.51 28.43
N VAL A 67 -25.67 -35.43 27.68
CA VAL A 67 -24.42 -35.15 26.94
C VAL A 67 -24.68 -34.11 25.85
N THR A 68 -25.77 -34.24 25.10
CA THR A 68 -26.12 -33.33 24.01
C THR A 68 -26.42 -31.92 24.53
N GLU A 69 -27.18 -31.82 25.63
CA GLU A 69 -27.49 -30.55 26.27
C GLU A 69 -26.24 -29.86 26.82
N GLY A 70 -25.36 -30.63 27.50
CA GLY A 70 -24.10 -30.12 28.01
C GLY A 70 -23.19 -29.56 26.91
N ILE A 71 -23.10 -30.27 25.77
CA ILE A 71 -22.35 -29.81 24.60
C ILE A 71 -22.99 -28.54 24.00
N GLY A 72 -24.32 -28.49 23.90
CA GLY A 72 -25.05 -27.33 23.40
C GLY A 72 -24.78 -26.07 24.22
N ASN A 73 -24.94 -26.17 25.55
CA ASN A 73 -24.69 -25.07 26.48
C ASN A 73 -23.24 -24.57 26.44
N LEU A 74 -22.27 -25.49 26.32
CA LEU A 74 -20.86 -25.13 26.17
C LEU A 74 -20.60 -24.40 24.85
N SER A 75 -21.15 -24.91 23.75
CA SER A 75 -21.04 -24.31 22.41
C SER A 75 -21.61 -22.89 22.39
N GLU A 76 -22.78 -22.68 23.00
CA GLU A 76 -23.41 -21.37 23.09
C GLU A 76 -22.56 -20.38 23.90
N ASN A 77 -22.05 -20.79 25.06
CA ASN A 77 -21.20 -19.96 25.91
C ASN A 77 -19.89 -19.57 25.19
N VAL A 78 -19.25 -20.54 24.53
CA VAL A 78 -18.04 -20.30 23.72
C VAL A 78 -18.33 -19.31 22.60
N THR A 79 -19.40 -19.54 21.83
CA THR A 79 -19.79 -18.68 20.70
C THR A 79 -20.11 -17.25 21.17
N THR A 80 -20.84 -17.11 22.28
CA THR A 80 -21.19 -15.81 22.87
C THR A 80 -19.95 -15.04 23.32
N ARG A 81 -19.01 -15.71 24.01
CA ARG A 81 -17.76 -15.06 24.47
C ARG A 81 -16.89 -14.62 23.29
N ILE A 82 -16.77 -15.47 22.27
CA ILE A 82 -16.02 -15.15 21.05
C ILE A 82 -16.66 -13.95 20.34
N GLY A 83 -17.99 -13.93 20.20
CA GLY A 83 -18.72 -12.81 19.59
C GLY A 83 -18.54 -11.48 20.33
N LYS A 84 -18.56 -11.49 21.67
CA LYS A 84 -18.29 -10.29 22.49
C LYS A 84 -16.85 -9.80 22.30
N LEU A 85 -15.88 -10.72 22.30
CA LEU A 85 -14.47 -10.38 22.12
C LEU A 85 -14.22 -9.80 20.71
N SER A 86 -14.77 -10.43 19.67
CA SER A 86 -14.63 -9.96 18.28
C SER A 86 -15.25 -8.58 18.09
N GLY A 87 -16.43 -8.33 18.67
CA GLY A 87 -17.08 -7.01 18.65
C GLY A 87 -16.24 -5.91 19.29
N ASN A 88 -15.61 -6.21 20.44
CA ASN A 88 -14.71 -5.28 21.13
C ASN A 88 -13.46 -4.97 20.28
N VAL A 89 -12.87 -6.00 19.68
CA VAL A 89 -11.70 -5.85 18.79
C VAL A 89 -12.04 -4.99 17.58
N ILE A 90 -13.15 -5.28 16.88
CA ILE A 90 -13.60 -4.52 15.71
C ILE A 90 -13.84 -3.05 16.07
N THR A 91 -14.53 -2.80 17.19
CA THR A 91 -14.82 -1.43 17.66
C THR A 91 -13.54 -0.67 18.02
N GLY A 92 -12.59 -1.33 18.69
CA GLY A 92 -11.30 -0.74 19.04
C GLY A 92 -10.48 -0.36 17.81
N ILE A 93 -10.40 -1.27 16.82
CA ILE A 93 -9.73 -1.04 15.55
C ILE A 93 -10.38 0.11 14.77
N GLY A 94 -11.72 0.16 14.74
CA GLY A 94 -12.48 1.23 14.07
C GLY A 94 -12.14 2.62 14.62
N LYS A 95 -12.18 2.78 15.96
CA LYS A 95 -11.82 4.04 16.63
C LYS A 95 -10.37 4.45 16.37
N LEU A 96 -9.45 3.49 16.37
CA LEU A 96 -8.04 3.76 16.07
C LEU A 96 -7.86 4.22 14.62
N SER A 97 -8.51 3.55 13.67
CA SER A 97 -8.49 3.91 12.25
C SER A 97 -9.03 5.32 12.01
N GLU A 98 -10.14 5.69 12.65
CA GLU A 98 -10.73 7.03 12.57
C GLU A 98 -9.78 8.12 13.10
N ASN A 99 -9.14 7.87 14.24
CA ASN A 99 -8.16 8.81 14.80
C ASN A 99 -6.94 9.00 13.87
N VAL A 100 -6.42 7.90 13.31
CA VAL A 100 -5.28 7.94 12.39
C VAL A 100 -5.63 8.70 11.12
N THR A 101 -6.75 8.37 10.48
CA THR A 101 -7.19 9.01 9.23
C THR A 101 -7.48 10.49 9.42
N THR A 102 -8.15 10.87 10.51
CA THR A 102 -8.41 12.29 10.84
C THR A 102 -7.12 13.06 11.11
N GLY A 103 -6.19 12.46 11.86
CA GLY A 103 -4.88 13.07 12.15
C GLY A 103 -4.06 13.32 10.88
N ILE A 104 -3.98 12.31 10.00
CA ILE A 104 -3.30 12.42 8.71
C ILE A 104 -3.97 13.47 7.82
N GLY A 105 -5.31 13.52 7.77
CA GLY A 105 -6.04 14.51 6.98
C GLY A 105 -5.71 15.95 7.38
N LYS A 106 -5.74 16.26 8.68
CA LYS A 106 -5.39 17.58 9.22
C LYS A 106 -3.93 17.95 8.93
N LEU A 107 -3.01 17.00 9.06
CA LEU A 107 -1.60 17.24 8.76
C LEU A 107 -1.41 17.52 7.26
N SER A 108 -2.06 16.75 6.40
CA SER A 108 -2.01 16.93 4.94
C SER A 108 -2.54 18.31 4.53
N GLU A 109 -3.62 18.77 5.15
CA GLU A 109 -4.18 20.10 4.90
C GLU A 109 -3.18 21.20 5.29
N ASN A 110 -2.61 21.14 6.50
CA ASN A 110 -1.61 22.10 6.97
C ASN A 110 -0.36 22.13 6.09
N VAL A 111 0.12 20.96 5.65
CA VAL A 111 1.29 20.85 4.76
C VAL A 111 0.97 21.48 3.40
N THR A 112 -0.19 21.17 2.83
CA THR A 112 -0.61 21.72 1.53
C THR A 112 -0.76 23.23 1.58
N GLU A 113 -1.36 23.77 2.66
CA GLU A 113 -1.49 25.22 2.87
C GLU A 113 -0.12 25.90 3.04
N GLY A 114 0.77 25.31 3.84
CA GLY A 114 2.12 25.82 4.05
C GLY A 114 2.93 25.87 2.76
N ILE A 115 2.90 24.79 1.96
CA ILE A 115 3.54 24.73 0.65
C ILE A 115 2.96 25.79 -0.28
N GLY A 116 1.63 25.97 -0.32
CA GLY A 116 0.98 27.00 -1.13
C GLY A 116 1.44 28.42 -0.78
N LYS A 117 1.57 28.72 0.52
CA LYS A 117 2.11 30.00 1.01
C LYS A 117 3.55 30.22 0.57
N ILE A 118 4.39 29.19 0.65
CA ILE A 118 5.80 29.25 0.23
C ILE A 118 5.90 29.52 -1.28
N PHE A 119 5.13 28.81 -2.11
CA PHE A 119 5.10 29.06 -3.56
C PHE A 119 4.69 30.50 -3.88
N ASN A 120 3.68 31.02 -3.18
CA ASN A 120 3.23 32.40 -3.39
C ASN A 120 4.29 33.44 -3.00
N LEU A 121 5.10 33.20 -1.96
CA LEU A 121 6.18 34.10 -1.57
C LEU A 121 7.26 34.20 -2.66
N PHE A 122 7.65 33.08 -3.29
CA PHE A 122 8.66 33.09 -4.35
C PHE A 122 8.14 33.58 -5.71
N ALA A 123 6.83 33.54 -5.94
CA ALA A 123 6.25 33.95 -7.22
C ALA A 123 6.24 35.48 -7.42
N ILE A 124 6.13 36.28 -6.35
CA ILE A 124 5.86 37.73 -6.48
C ILE A 124 7.11 38.51 -6.94
N ASP A 125 8.31 38.19 -6.42
CA ASP A 125 9.55 38.91 -6.76
C ASP A 125 10.00 38.68 -8.21
N HIS A 126 9.61 37.56 -8.84
CA HIS A 126 9.96 37.26 -10.23
C HIS A 126 8.91 37.72 -11.24
N LEU A 127 7.78 38.31 -10.82
CA LEU A 127 6.68 38.66 -11.72
C LEU A 127 6.76 40.10 -12.25
N TYR A 128 7.38 41.03 -11.54
CA TYR A 128 7.42 42.44 -11.92
C TYR A 128 8.84 43.01 -11.85
N CYS A 129 9.14 43.89 -12.79
CA CYS A 129 10.34 44.72 -12.73
C CYS A 129 9.95 46.11 -12.24
N GLU A 130 10.89 46.81 -11.61
CA GLU A 130 10.69 48.21 -11.22
C GLU A 130 10.40 49.10 -12.44
N ASN A 131 9.77 50.26 -12.20
CA ASN A 131 9.44 51.20 -13.28
C ASN A 131 10.69 51.60 -14.08
N GLY A 132 10.63 51.46 -15.40
CA GLY A 132 11.75 51.73 -16.32
C GLY A 132 12.57 50.49 -16.69
N TRP A 133 12.48 49.41 -15.92
CA TRP A 133 13.13 48.13 -16.24
C TRP A 133 12.26 47.28 -17.18
N GLN A 134 12.91 46.63 -18.14
CA GLN A 134 12.29 45.75 -19.11
C GLN A 134 12.49 44.30 -18.71
N LYS A 135 11.41 43.50 -18.75
CA LYS A 135 11.44 42.11 -18.30
C LYS A 135 11.76 41.15 -19.43
N LEU A 136 12.65 40.21 -19.18
CA LEU A 136 12.79 38.98 -19.97
C LEU A 136 12.89 37.79 -19.01
N ARG A 137 11.91 36.88 -19.09
CA ARG A 137 11.78 35.71 -18.19
C ARG A 137 11.81 36.11 -16.71
N SER A 138 12.81 35.66 -15.95
CA SER A 138 12.96 35.93 -14.52
C SER A 138 13.91 37.08 -14.20
N SER A 139 14.35 37.83 -15.22
CA SER A 139 15.36 38.89 -15.10
C SER A 139 14.81 40.24 -15.58
N CYS A 140 15.32 41.31 -14.97
CA CYS A 140 14.99 42.70 -15.28
C CYS A 140 16.21 43.39 -15.88
N TYR A 141 16.00 44.16 -16.95
CA TYR A 141 17.06 44.82 -17.71
C TYR A 141 16.79 46.32 -17.81
N PHE A 142 17.81 47.13 -17.55
CA PHE A 142 17.73 48.58 -17.67
C PHE A 142 18.72 49.08 -18.72
N LEU A 143 18.26 49.93 -19.63
CA LEU A 143 19.14 50.59 -20.59
C LEU A 143 19.55 51.95 -20.02
N GLY A 144 20.84 52.11 -19.69
CA GLY A 144 21.37 53.41 -19.32
C GLY A 144 21.29 54.40 -20.49
N GLU A 145 20.68 55.56 -20.25
CA GLU A 145 20.50 56.61 -21.27
C GLU A 145 21.72 57.55 -21.39
N ASP A 146 22.62 57.52 -20.41
CA ASP A 146 23.78 58.42 -20.34
C ASP A 146 25.02 57.88 -21.06
N ILE A 147 25.69 58.77 -21.79
CA ILE A 147 27.04 58.50 -22.32
C ILE A 147 28.02 58.44 -21.13
N SER A 148 28.54 57.26 -20.85
CA SER A 148 29.53 57.00 -19.79
C SER A 148 30.61 56.04 -20.30
N ASN A 149 31.71 55.86 -19.57
CA ASN A 149 32.66 54.77 -19.85
C ASN A 149 32.25 53.48 -19.12
N TRP A 150 32.86 52.34 -19.47
CA TRP A 150 32.49 51.04 -18.89
C TRP A 150 32.51 51.01 -17.36
N GLU A 151 33.55 51.58 -16.73
CA GLU A 151 33.67 51.58 -15.26
C GLU A 151 32.59 52.45 -14.63
N GLN A 152 32.30 53.63 -15.20
CA GLN A 152 31.19 54.46 -14.75
C GLN A 152 29.83 53.78 -14.94
N SER A 153 29.62 53.07 -16.06
CA SER A 153 28.41 52.29 -16.28
C SER A 153 28.26 51.18 -15.23
N ARG A 154 29.36 50.50 -14.88
CA ARG A 154 29.39 49.50 -13.81
C ARG A 154 29.02 50.08 -12.46
N GLN A 155 29.62 51.21 -12.08
CA GLN A 155 29.30 51.87 -10.81
C GLN A 155 27.84 52.33 -10.75
N LYS A 156 27.26 52.77 -11.88
CA LYS A 156 25.83 53.08 -11.97
C LYS A 156 24.96 51.84 -11.75
N CYS A 157 25.29 50.72 -12.39
CA CYS A 157 24.56 49.46 -12.15
C CYS A 157 24.59 49.08 -10.67
N LEU A 158 25.77 49.13 -10.03
CA LEU A 158 25.93 48.81 -8.61
C LEU A 158 25.13 49.77 -7.71
N ALA A 159 25.07 51.06 -8.05
CA ALA A 159 24.26 52.05 -7.32
C ALA A 159 22.75 51.82 -7.46
N MET A 160 22.32 51.03 -8.45
CA MET A 160 20.94 50.60 -8.67
C MET A 160 20.73 49.14 -8.22
N ASP A 161 21.55 48.63 -7.29
CA ASP A 161 21.53 47.24 -6.80
C ASP A 161 21.50 46.19 -7.93
N SER A 162 22.22 46.49 -9.02
CA SER A 162 22.26 45.67 -10.24
C SER A 162 23.69 45.49 -10.75
N VAL A 163 23.83 44.75 -11.85
CA VAL A 163 25.13 44.49 -12.47
C VAL A 163 25.02 44.64 -13.99
N LEU A 164 26.14 44.98 -14.64
CA LEU A 164 26.21 44.97 -16.09
C LEU A 164 25.89 43.56 -16.61
N VAL A 165 25.03 43.50 -17.64
CA VAL A 165 24.42 42.26 -18.11
C VAL A 165 25.43 41.22 -18.59
N THR A 166 25.16 39.97 -18.25
CA THR A 166 25.83 38.78 -18.80
C THR A 166 24.94 38.17 -19.87
N ILE A 167 25.51 37.80 -21.02
CA ILE A 167 24.73 37.26 -22.13
C ILE A 167 24.95 35.75 -22.20
N THR A 168 23.88 34.99 -21.98
CA THR A 168 23.92 33.53 -21.84
C THR A 168 23.12 32.78 -22.91
N SER A 169 22.29 33.48 -23.69
CA SER A 169 21.44 32.88 -24.71
C SER A 169 21.20 33.80 -25.91
N ASP A 170 20.84 33.21 -27.05
CA ASP A 170 20.46 33.96 -28.26
C ASP A 170 19.19 34.82 -28.05
N GLU A 171 18.27 34.36 -27.22
CA GLU A 171 17.07 35.12 -26.86
C GLU A 171 17.45 36.40 -26.10
N GLU A 172 18.32 36.28 -25.11
CA GLU A 172 18.85 37.42 -24.34
C GLU A 172 19.63 38.39 -25.24
N TYR A 173 20.47 37.86 -26.13
CA TYR A 173 21.19 38.68 -27.11
C TYR A 173 20.24 39.49 -28.02
N ASN A 174 19.21 38.84 -28.56
CA ASN A 174 18.23 39.49 -29.43
C ASN A 174 17.38 40.51 -28.68
N PHE A 175 16.98 40.21 -27.45
CA PHE A 175 16.26 41.13 -26.58
C PHE A 175 17.09 42.37 -26.27
N LEU A 176 18.35 42.22 -25.88
CA LEU A 176 19.26 43.35 -25.60
C LEU A 176 19.51 44.21 -26.84
N ARG A 177 19.59 43.60 -28.02
CA ARG A 177 19.69 44.32 -29.30
C ARG A 177 18.44 45.16 -29.59
N TYR A 178 17.26 44.61 -29.32
CA TYR A 178 16.00 45.35 -29.43
C TYR A 178 15.94 46.49 -28.42
N LEU A 179 16.26 46.21 -27.16
CA LEU A 179 16.25 47.18 -26.06
C LEU A 179 17.18 48.36 -26.34
N SER A 180 18.42 48.08 -26.74
CA SER A 180 19.43 49.10 -27.09
C SER A 180 19.12 49.86 -28.39
N LYS A 181 18.06 49.50 -29.12
CA LYS A 181 17.72 50.05 -30.45
C LYS A 181 18.88 49.98 -31.44
N GLY A 182 19.77 49.02 -31.27
CA GLY A 182 20.99 48.88 -32.07
C GLY A 182 22.10 49.89 -31.77
N HIS A 183 22.05 50.60 -30.63
CA HIS A 183 23.17 51.42 -30.18
C HIS A 183 24.23 50.58 -29.46
N ASN A 184 25.48 51.01 -29.57
CA ASN A 184 26.59 50.42 -28.82
C ASN A 184 26.36 50.62 -27.32
N THR A 185 26.26 49.53 -26.58
CA THR A 185 25.98 49.53 -25.13
C THR A 185 27.06 48.74 -24.39
N TYR A 186 27.43 49.15 -23.18
CA TYR A 186 28.36 48.38 -22.35
C TYR A 186 27.67 47.17 -21.72
N VAL A 187 28.38 46.06 -21.67
CA VAL A 187 27.95 44.80 -21.02
C VAL A 187 28.98 44.36 -19.99
N GLY A 188 28.67 43.32 -19.23
CA GLY A 188 29.52 42.86 -18.13
C GLY A 188 30.84 42.22 -18.53
N LEU A 189 31.07 41.97 -19.82
CA LEU A 189 32.28 41.32 -20.31
C LEU A 189 33.48 42.28 -20.27
N ASN A 190 34.59 41.82 -19.69
CA ASN A 190 35.81 42.63 -19.54
C ASN A 190 37.06 41.74 -19.45
N ASP A 191 38.23 42.31 -19.69
CA ASP A 191 39.56 41.69 -19.59
C ASP A 191 40.47 42.45 -18.59
N LEU A 192 39.86 43.13 -17.61
CA LEU A 192 40.58 44.00 -16.67
C LEU A 192 41.59 43.27 -15.79
N GLN A 193 41.34 41.98 -15.54
CA GLN A 193 42.21 41.16 -14.69
C GLN A 193 43.44 40.64 -15.44
N GLU A 194 43.26 40.25 -16.70
CA GLU A 194 44.29 39.65 -17.53
C GLU A 194 43.94 39.93 -18.99
N GLU A 195 44.79 40.71 -19.66
CA GLU A 195 44.59 41.09 -21.05
C GLU A 195 44.49 39.84 -21.94
N GLY A 196 43.44 39.77 -22.76
CA GLY A 196 43.16 38.59 -23.59
C GLY A 196 42.28 37.53 -22.93
N THR A 197 42.03 37.61 -21.62
CA THR A 197 41.14 36.71 -20.88
C THR A 197 39.86 37.44 -20.47
N PHE A 198 38.79 37.23 -21.25
CA PHE A 198 37.50 37.87 -21.00
C PHE A 198 36.68 37.15 -19.92
N ARG A 199 36.14 37.92 -18.98
CA ARG A 199 35.33 37.46 -17.84
C ARG A 199 34.07 38.29 -17.70
N TRP A 200 32.99 37.67 -17.25
CA TRP A 200 31.76 38.39 -16.89
C TRP A 200 31.88 39.00 -15.50
N VAL A 201 31.48 40.26 -15.35
CA VAL A 201 31.55 40.95 -14.05
C VAL A 201 30.56 40.40 -13.01
N ALA A 202 29.52 39.68 -13.44
CA ALA A 202 28.48 39.15 -12.55
C ALA A 202 28.96 37.94 -11.73
N ASP A 203 29.70 37.02 -12.34
CA ASP A 203 30.10 35.74 -11.73
C ASP A 203 31.58 35.37 -11.92
N GLY A 204 32.33 36.17 -12.68
CA GLY A 204 33.75 35.94 -12.97
C GLY A 204 34.01 34.80 -13.97
N THR A 205 32.97 34.23 -14.57
CA THR A 205 33.11 33.12 -15.52
C THR A 205 33.90 33.57 -16.74
N ILE A 206 34.87 32.74 -17.14
CA ILE A 206 35.65 32.98 -18.35
C ILE A 206 34.75 32.76 -19.55
N HIS A 207 34.66 33.76 -20.41
CA HIS A 207 33.94 33.62 -21.66
C HIS A 207 34.73 32.69 -22.60
N GLN A 208 34.20 31.49 -22.82
CA GLN A 208 34.80 30.56 -23.77
C GLN A 208 34.58 31.08 -25.18
N ILE A 209 35.68 31.48 -25.82
CA ILE A 209 35.67 31.93 -27.20
C ILE A 209 35.46 30.71 -28.10
N VAL A 210 34.19 30.32 -28.30
CA VAL A 210 33.82 29.26 -29.23
C VAL A 210 33.57 29.90 -30.59
N GLU A 211 34.53 29.72 -31.50
CA GLU A 211 34.51 30.02 -32.92
C GLU A 211 33.23 30.66 -33.50
N SER A 212 33.12 31.99 -33.40
CA SER A 212 32.16 32.81 -34.18
C SER A 212 32.76 34.18 -34.54
N TRP A 213 34.08 34.26 -34.64
CA TRP A 213 34.77 35.41 -35.22
C TRP A 213 34.53 35.44 -36.73
N ARG A 214 34.43 36.63 -37.32
CA ARG A 214 34.57 36.74 -38.79
C ARG A 214 35.97 36.23 -39.15
N THR A 215 36.08 35.59 -40.32
CA THR A 215 37.38 35.25 -40.92
C THR A 215 38.29 36.47 -40.85
N GLN A 216 39.48 36.31 -40.23
CA GLN A 216 40.48 37.36 -39.90
C GLN A 216 40.33 38.13 -38.57
N GLN A 217 39.78 37.51 -37.52
CA GLN A 217 39.93 38.01 -36.14
C GLN A 217 40.34 36.92 -35.15
N PRO A 218 41.06 37.29 -34.06
CA PRO A 218 41.45 38.64 -33.70
C PRO A 218 42.82 39.05 -34.26
N ARG A 219 42.90 40.27 -34.82
CA ARG A 219 44.12 41.07 -34.75
C ARG A 219 44.12 41.74 -33.38
N ILE A 220 45.29 41.75 -32.74
CA ILE A 220 45.54 42.41 -31.46
C ILE A 220 44.95 43.82 -31.51
N GLY A 221 43.99 44.10 -30.61
CA GLY A 221 43.28 45.38 -30.52
C GLY A 221 41.91 45.41 -31.19
N ARG A 222 40.87 45.37 -30.33
CA ARG A 222 39.49 45.87 -30.51
C ARG A 222 38.40 44.93 -31.05
N THR A 223 37.49 44.65 -30.12
CA THR A 223 36.02 44.76 -30.24
C THR A 223 35.30 43.59 -30.91
N LEU A 224 34.57 42.85 -30.06
CA LEU A 224 33.43 42.01 -30.42
C LEU A 224 32.45 42.81 -31.31
N ARG A 225 31.75 42.12 -32.20
CA ARG A 225 30.81 42.65 -33.21
C ARG A 225 29.88 43.77 -32.66
N PRO A 226 29.38 44.67 -33.54
CA PRO A 226 29.29 46.13 -33.35
C PRO A 226 28.10 46.63 -32.51
N PHE A 227 27.79 45.96 -31.40
CA PHE A 227 26.76 46.41 -30.47
C PHE A 227 27.25 46.50 -29.02
N LEU A 228 28.37 45.86 -28.70
CA LEU A 228 28.82 45.73 -27.31
C LEU A 228 30.19 46.36 -27.15
N SER A 229 30.23 47.45 -26.38
CA SER A 229 31.48 48.12 -26.08
C SER A 229 32.17 47.38 -24.94
N LEU A 230 33.45 47.06 -25.12
CA LEU A 230 34.33 46.61 -24.06
C LEU A 230 35.02 47.84 -23.44
N PRO A 231 35.48 47.79 -22.18
CA PRO A 231 36.30 48.85 -21.62
C PRO A 231 37.49 49.14 -22.55
N ARG A 232 37.78 50.43 -22.81
CA ARG A 232 39.07 50.79 -23.42
C ARG A 232 40.14 50.51 -22.36
N THR A 233 40.98 49.52 -22.59
CA THR A 233 42.30 49.48 -21.96
C THR A 233 43.04 50.74 -22.41
N SER A 234 43.21 51.73 -21.53
CA SER A 234 44.06 52.87 -21.85
C SER A 234 45.53 52.50 -21.59
N PRO A 235 46.44 52.90 -22.49
CA PRO A 235 47.85 52.56 -22.40
C PRO A 235 48.59 53.48 -21.43
N GLN A 236 49.44 52.89 -20.59
CA GLN A 236 50.76 53.42 -20.27
C GLN A 236 51.73 52.24 -20.20
#